data_AF-A0A8B5XH18-F1
#
_entry.id   AF-A0A8B5XH18-F1
#
_cell.length_a   1.000
_cell.length_b   1.000
_cell.length_c   1.000
_cell.angle_alpha   90.00
_cell.angle_beta   90.00
_cell.angle_gamma   90.00
#
_symmetry.space_group_name_H-M   'P 1'
#
loop_
_entity.id
_entity.type
_entity.pdbx_description
1 polymer ?
#
loop_
_entity_poly.entity_id
_entity_poly.type
_entity_poly.pdbx_seq_one_letter_code
_entity_poly.pdbx_strand_id
1 'polypeptide(L)'
;DVYYANRQFLESQGFKLPDIGTKKVILLPASDKGQEGKNQFLGKSIAYLSMRYEDQQKQTIEDMDVEIAYYEGDWSFFPYNNERKENLHNPIISLVNDQDMMWEEKTRLSTTGLNNPMKVENTEQNQKVITELVEKLSDGNYLKFSSIQAIQQEKVDSYRDAVRNLNILFALFGLLSMMISYFLLVTTFLLKRRDIITKKFMGWKLVDRYRPLLVLLLLGYSLPLLVLIFFAHALLPLLLFAGFTCLD
;
A
#
# COMPACT_ATOMS: atom_id res chain seq x y z
N ASP A 1 9.42 18.07 10.55
CA ASP A 1 8.97 17.89 9.16
C ASP A 1 10.15 17.72 8.22
N VAL A 2 10.03 16.83 7.25
CA VAL A 2 11.04 16.63 6.21
C VAL A 2 10.59 17.37 4.95
N TYR A 3 11.45 18.25 4.44
CA TYR A 3 11.24 19.03 3.24
C TYR A 3 12.13 18.49 2.11
N TYR A 4 11.54 18.21 0.96
CA TYR A 4 12.29 17.71 -0.20
C TYR A 4 12.57 18.89 -1.13
N ALA A 5 13.85 19.12 -1.43
CA ALA A 5 14.27 20.25 -2.24
C ALA A 5 15.40 19.84 -3.18
N ASN A 6 15.33 20.31 -4.43
CA ASN A 6 16.42 20.08 -5.36
C ASN A 6 17.61 21.02 -5.05
N ARG A 7 18.80 20.61 -5.49
CA ARG A 7 20.05 21.35 -5.27
C ARG A 7 19.96 22.79 -5.79
N GLN A 8 19.51 22.95 -7.03
CA GLN A 8 19.45 24.25 -7.72
C GLN A 8 18.60 25.28 -6.96
N PHE A 9 17.47 24.84 -6.41
CA PHE A 9 16.59 25.69 -5.61
C PHE A 9 17.28 26.14 -4.33
N LEU A 10 17.90 25.23 -3.58
CA LEU A 10 18.59 25.57 -2.33
C LEU A 10 19.79 26.50 -2.59
N GLU A 11 20.57 26.25 -3.63
CA GLU A 11 21.68 27.14 -4.04
C GLU A 11 21.17 28.53 -4.43
N SER A 12 20.02 28.62 -5.13
CA SER A 12 19.39 29.92 -5.46
C SER A 12 18.94 30.70 -4.22
N GLN A 13 18.62 30.01 -3.12
CA GLN A 13 18.30 30.63 -1.83
C GLN A 13 19.57 30.97 -1.02
N GLY A 14 20.77 30.58 -1.47
CA GLY A 14 22.04 30.85 -0.80
C GLY A 14 22.51 29.75 0.16
N PHE A 15 21.95 28.54 0.09
CA PHE A 15 22.45 27.42 0.88
C PHE A 15 23.85 26.99 0.44
N LYS A 16 24.71 26.71 1.41
CA LYS A 16 26.00 26.05 1.19
C LYS A 16 25.79 24.54 1.28
N LEU A 17 25.82 23.88 0.14
CA LEU A 17 25.57 22.44 0.04
C LEU A 17 26.90 21.67 -0.08
N PRO A 18 27.01 20.47 0.51
CA PRO A 18 28.17 19.61 0.33
C PRO A 18 28.33 19.19 -1.14
N ASP A 19 29.52 18.71 -1.51
CA ASP A 19 29.80 18.23 -2.86
C ASP A 19 28.94 17.01 -3.23
N ILE A 20 28.68 16.86 -4.53
CA ILE A 20 27.82 15.79 -5.04
C ILE A 20 28.59 14.47 -4.94
N GLY A 21 28.15 13.59 -4.04
CA GLY A 21 28.55 12.20 -3.96
C GLY A 21 27.40 11.25 -4.33
N THR A 22 27.66 9.95 -4.32
CA THR A 22 26.63 8.91 -4.48
C THR A 22 25.76 8.69 -3.24
N LYS A 23 26.02 9.46 -2.17
CA LYS A 23 25.39 9.29 -0.86
C LYS A 23 24.18 10.19 -0.74
N LYS A 24 23.19 9.73 0.00
CA LYS A 24 21.99 10.52 0.27
C LYS A 24 22.30 11.64 1.27
N VAL A 25 22.19 12.89 0.84
CA VAL A 25 22.45 14.05 1.73
C VAL A 25 21.19 14.48 2.47
N ILE A 26 21.26 14.51 3.80
CA ILE A 26 20.22 15.04 4.68
C ILE A 26 20.77 16.27 5.42
N LEU A 27 20.10 17.40 5.25
CA LEU A 27 20.45 18.68 5.84
C LEU A 27 19.61 18.91 7.10
N LEU A 28 20.26 19.09 8.25
CA LEU A 28 19.59 19.43 9.52
C LEU A 28 19.87 20.88 9.94
N PRO A 29 18.95 21.52 10.68
CA PRO A 29 19.23 22.80 11.30
C PRO A 29 20.45 22.73 12.21
N ALA A 30 21.28 23.77 12.22
CA ALA A 30 22.44 23.82 13.12
C ALA A 30 22.07 23.80 14.62
N SER A 31 20.82 24.10 14.98
CA SER A 31 20.30 23.91 16.34
C SER A 31 20.35 22.46 16.82
N ASP A 32 20.42 21.49 15.89
CA ASP A 32 20.48 20.07 16.20
C ASP A 32 21.92 19.54 16.32
N LYS A 33 22.95 20.40 16.16
CA LYS A 33 24.35 20.05 16.41
C LYS A 33 24.52 19.60 17.88
N GLY A 34 25.28 18.53 18.13
CA GLY A 34 25.45 17.91 19.46
C GLY A 34 24.58 16.67 19.72
N GLN A 35 23.75 16.26 18.74
CA GLN A 35 22.96 15.02 18.77
C GLN A 35 23.35 14.07 17.62
N GLU A 36 24.65 13.97 17.31
CA GLU A 36 25.16 13.32 16.08
C GLU A 36 24.65 11.89 15.90
N GLY A 37 24.64 11.06 16.95
CA GLY A 37 24.15 9.69 16.87
C GLY A 37 22.65 9.60 16.54
N LYS A 38 21.84 10.49 17.10
CA LYS A 38 20.41 10.58 16.84
C LYS A 38 20.14 11.15 15.44
N ASN A 39 20.88 12.17 15.03
CA ASN A 39 20.76 12.79 13.72
C ASN A 39 21.16 11.81 12.60
N GLN A 40 22.20 11.01 12.83
CA GLN A 40 22.60 9.94 11.91
C GLN A 40 21.50 8.89 11.79
N PHE A 41 20.95 8.42 12.90
CA PHE A 41 19.84 7.45 12.88
C PHE A 41 18.61 8.02 12.18
N LEU A 42 18.28 9.28 12.43
CA LEU A 42 17.16 9.97 11.80
C LEU A 42 17.34 10.08 10.28
N GLY A 43 18.52 10.52 9.82
CA GLY A 43 18.81 10.60 8.39
C GLY A 43 18.74 9.22 7.70
N LYS A 44 19.28 8.19 8.35
CA LYS A 44 19.19 6.80 7.86
C LYS A 44 17.75 6.31 7.79
N SER A 45 16.94 6.63 8.79
CA SER A 45 15.51 6.29 8.83
C SER A 45 14.73 6.97 7.69
N ILE A 46 15.01 8.26 7.43
CA ILE A 46 14.40 9.01 6.31
C ILE A 46 14.75 8.34 4.98
N ALA A 47 16.03 8.02 4.77
CA ALA A 47 16.47 7.35 3.55
C ALA A 47 15.84 5.97 3.39
N TYR A 48 15.79 5.16 4.46
CA TYR A 48 15.19 3.82 4.46
C TYR A 48 13.71 3.86 4.10
N LEU A 49 12.93 4.76 4.73
CA LEU A 49 11.51 4.91 4.44
C LEU A 49 11.23 5.40 3.01
N SER A 50 12.20 6.09 2.40
CA SER A 50 12.10 6.56 1.01
C SER A 50 12.38 5.47 -0.03
N MET A 51 12.80 4.25 0.39
CA MET A 51 12.99 3.08 -0.47
C MET A 51 11.68 2.37 -0.80
N ARG A 52 11.69 1.53 -1.85
CA ARG A 52 10.59 0.59 -2.11
C ARG A 52 10.43 -0.42 -0.99
N TYR A 53 9.20 -0.85 -0.73
CA TYR A 53 8.92 -1.83 0.31
C TYR A 53 9.68 -3.14 0.12
N GLU A 54 9.83 -3.63 -1.11
CA GLU A 54 10.58 -4.86 -1.41
C GLU A 54 12.08 -4.73 -1.14
N ASP A 55 12.62 -3.51 -1.24
CA ASP A 55 14.04 -3.25 -0.99
C ASP A 55 14.28 -2.98 0.51
N GLN A 56 13.30 -2.41 1.21
CA GLN A 56 13.29 -2.29 2.67
C GLN A 56 13.40 -3.66 3.37
N GLN A 57 12.82 -4.72 2.78
CA GLN A 57 12.92 -6.08 3.34
C GLN A 57 14.32 -6.70 3.25
N LYS A 58 15.20 -6.16 2.41
CA LYS A 58 16.53 -6.72 2.11
C LYS A 58 17.67 -5.99 2.82
N GLN A 59 17.39 -4.85 3.42
CA GLN A 59 18.39 -3.95 4.00
C GLN A 59 17.93 -3.49 5.39
N THR A 60 18.88 -3.21 6.28
CA THR A 60 18.57 -2.62 7.59
C THR A 60 18.79 -1.11 7.58
N ILE A 61 18.22 -0.40 8.56
CA ILE A 61 18.39 1.07 8.66
C ILE A 61 19.87 1.40 8.87
N GLU A 62 20.60 0.55 9.60
CA GLU A 62 22.01 0.74 9.91
C GLU A 62 22.91 0.71 8.66
N ASP A 63 22.50 -0.03 7.62
CA ASP A 63 23.24 -0.17 6.36
C ASP A 63 23.05 1.02 5.40
N MET A 64 22.20 1.98 5.74
CA MET A 64 21.93 3.14 4.89
C MET A 64 23.12 4.09 4.83
N ASP A 65 23.59 4.39 3.62
CA ASP A 65 24.67 5.34 3.37
C ASP A 65 24.10 6.76 3.19
N VAL A 66 24.14 7.53 4.29
CA VAL A 66 23.63 8.90 4.34
C VAL A 66 24.72 9.85 4.83
N GLU A 67 24.77 11.02 4.21
CA GLU A 67 25.61 12.14 4.62
C GLU A 67 24.77 13.17 5.37
N ILE A 68 25.16 13.48 6.60
CA ILE A 68 24.51 14.49 7.41
C ILE A 68 25.27 15.80 7.28
N ALA A 69 24.60 16.83 6.78
CA ALA A 69 25.12 18.19 6.73
C ALA A 69 24.23 19.12 7.57
N TYR A 70 24.80 20.21 8.07
CA TYR A 70 24.07 21.17 8.89
C TYR A 70 24.02 22.53 8.19
N TYR A 71 22.86 23.17 8.20
CA TYR A 71 22.67 24.51 7.66
C TYR A 71 22.41 25.53 8.78
N GLU A 72 22.85 26.76 8.54
CA GLU A 72 22.69 27.88 9.47
C GLU A 72 21.71 28.91 8.90
N GLY A 73 21.08 29.67 9.79
CA GLY A 73 20.08 30.69 9.45
C GLY A 73 18.67 30.32 9.91
N ASP A 74 17.76 31.28 9.78
CA ASP A 74 16.33 31.09 10.03
C ASP A 74 15.59 31.09 8.70
N TRP A 75 15.17 29.91 8.28
CA TRP A 75 14.58 29.66 6.98
C TRP A 75 13.12 29.27 7.11
N SER A 76 12.29 29.79 6.21
CA SER A 76 10.86 29.50 6.14
C SER A 76 10.52 28.98 4.75
N PHE A 77 10.03 27.75 4.68
CA PHE A 77 9.64 27.11 3.42
C PHE A 77 8.11 26.97 3.35
N PHE A 78 7.54 27.18 2.17
CA PHE A 78 6.12 26.91 1.96
C PHE A 78 5.87 25.39 2.00
N PRO A 79 4.74 24.93 2.58
CA PRO A 79 4.39 23.52 2.55
C PRO A 79 3.90 23.12 1.15
N TYR A 80 4.25 21.93 0.70
CA TYR A 80 3.68 21.33 -0.53
C TYR A 80 2.25 20.79 -0.33
N ASN A 81 1.70 20.89 0.88
CA ASN A 81 0.35 20.44 1.20
C ASN A 81 -0.61 21.65 1.24
N ASN A 82 -1.63 21.63 0.39
CA ASN A 82 -2.66 22.67 0.30
C ASN A 82 -3.49 22.83 1.60
N GLU A 83 -3.53 21.81 2.46
CA GLU A 83 -4.27 21.86 3.73
C GLU A 83 -3.50 22.62 4.81
N ARG A 84 -2.16 22.64 4.73
CA ARG A 84 -1.32 23.36 5.69
C ARG A 84 -1.09 24.78 5.20
N LYS A 85 -1.59 25.77 5.96
CA LYS A 85 -1.44 27.19 5.62
C LYS A 85 -0.17 27.82 6.18
N GLU A 86 0.44 27.20 7.18
CA GLU A 86 1.63 27.72 7.84
C GLU A 86 2.92 27.20 7.20
N ASN A 87 3.91 28.07 7.10
CA ASN A 87 5.23 27.72 6.59
C ASN A 87 5.99 26.80 7.55
N LEU A 88 6.89 26.00 6.96
CA LEU A 88 7.84 25.16 7.66
C LEU A 88 9.04 26.00 8.05
N HIS A 89 9.22 26.23 9.34
CA HIS A 89 10.39 26.90 9.90
C HIS A 89 11.49 25.88 10.19
N ASN A 90 12.67 26.11 9.63
CA ASN A 90 13.87 25.28 9.78
C ASN A 90 13.59 23.75 9.71
N PRO A 91 13.01 23.24 8.60
CA PRO A 91 12.73 21.82 8.45
C PRO A 91 14.03 21.01 8.24
N ILE A 92 13.95 19.69 8.44
CA ILE A 92 15.00 18.78 7.95
C ILE A 92 14.86 18.73 6.43
N ILE A 93 15.92 18.97 5.68
CA ILE A 93 15.86 19.00 4.22
C ILE A 93 16.49 17.72 3.66
N SER A 94 15.72 16.92 2.93
CA SER A 94 16.24 15.84 2.09
C SER A 94 16.66 16.45 0.75
N LEU A 95 17.96 16.46 0.47
CA LEU A 95 18.49 17.00 -0.78
C LEU A 95 18.15 16.04 -1.91
N VAL A 96 17.43 16.51 -2.92
CA VAL A 96 17.10 15.70 -4.10
C VAL A 96 18.08 16.02 -5.22
N ASN A 97 18.88 15.02 -5.62
CA ASN A 97 19.78 15.14 -6.76
C ASN A 97 19.55 13.99 -7.77
N ASP A 98 20.08 14.15 -8.99
CA ASP A 98 19.86 13.19 -10.07
C ASP A 98 20.57 11.84 -9.87
N GLN A 99 21.61 11.79 -9.05
CA GLN A 99 22.47 10.63 -8.86
C GLN A 99 22.00 9.72 -7.70
N ASP A 100 21.38 10.29 -6.66
CA ASP A 100 21.01 9.63 -5.40
C ASP A 100 19.50 9.56 -5.13
N MET A 101 18.69 9.96 -6.12
CA MET A 101 17.25 10.07 -5.97
C MET A 101 16.62 8.74 -5.52
N MET A 102 15.97 8.77 -4.36
CA MET A 102 15.29 7.62 -3.77
C MET A 102 13.98 7.33 -4.50
N TRP A 103 13.39 6.15 -4.26
CA TRP A 103 12.18 5.75 -4.96
C TRP A 103 11.00 6.71 -4.68
N GLU A 104 10.78 7.08 -3.43
CA GLU A 104 9.69 8.00 -3.07
C GLU A 104 9.86 9.36 -3.76
N GLU A 105 11.09 9.87 -3.84
CA GLU A 105 11.43 11.13 -4.49
C GLU A 105 11.18 11.08 -5.99
N LYS A 106 11.61 9.98 -6.64
CA LYS A 106 11.30 9.72 -8.05
C LYS A 106 9.78 9.67 -8.28
N THR A 107 9.04 9.01 -7.40
CA THR A 107 7.57 8.91 -7.52
C THR A 107 6.91 10.29 -7.35
N ARG A 108 7.33 11.08 -6.37
CA ARG A 108 6.80 12.44 -6.13
C ARG A 108 7.15 13.44 -7.24
N LEU A 109 8.36 13.35 -7.80
CA LEU A 109 8.79 14.18 -8.93
C LEU A 109 8.26 13.69 -10.27
N SER A 110 7.87 12.42 -10.35
CA SER A 110 7.22 11.92 -11.55
C SER A 110 5.84 12.57 -11.68
N THR A 111 5.69 13.46 -12.66
CA THR A 111 4.39 14.01 -13.08
C THR A 111 3.58 12.97 -13.85
N THR A 112 3.63 11.72 -13.41
CA THR A 112 3.04 10.60 -14.12
C THR A 112 1.60 10.33 -13.69
N GLY A 113 0.96 11.22 -12.93
CA GLY A 113 -0.45 11.07 -12.59
C GLY A 113 -1.35 10.90 -13.82
N LEU A 114 -2.43 10.11 -13.70
CA LEU A 114 -3.41 9.90 -14.79
C LEU A 114 -4.02 11.21 -15.33
N ASN A 115 -3.99 12.25 -14.48
CA ASN A 115 -4.48 13.60 -14.77
C ASN A 115 -3.40 14.50 -15.39
N ASN A 116 -2.22 13.96 -15.76
CA ASN A 116 -1.25 14.73 -16.53
C ASN A 116 -1.92 15.14 -17.85
N PRO A 117 -2.01 16.46 -18.14
CA PRO A 117 -2.65 16.95 -19.36
C PRO A 117 -1.89 16.54 -20.63
N MET A 118 -0.61 16.19 -20.52
CA MET A 118 0.21 15.74 -21.63
C MET A 118 0.24 14.22 -21.71
N LYS A 119 -0.57 13.67 -22.61
CA LYS A 119 -0.58 12.25 -22.98
C LYS A 119 -0.19 12.14 -24.45
N VAL A 120 0.79 11.30 -24.74
CA VAL A 120 1.23 11.04 -26.11
C VAL A 120 0.94 9.59 -26.43
N GLU A 121 0.42 9.35 -27.63
CA GLU A 121 0.24 7.99 -28.13
C GLU A 121 1.58 7.30 -28.34
N ASN A 122 1.70 6.08 -27.84
CA ASN A 122 2.95 5.33 -27.83
C ASN A 122 3.25 4.72 -29.21
N THR A 123 3.73 5.52 -30.16
CA THR A 123 4.18 5.09 -31.49
C THR A 123 5.68 5.33 -31.67
N GLU A 124 6.35 4.50 -32.48
CA GLU A 124 7.80 4.65 -32.74
C GLU A 124 8.14 6.02 -33.34
N GLN A 125 7.26 6.57 -34.18
CA GLN A 125 7.44 7.88 -34.80
C GLN A 125 7.36 9.01 -33.76
N ASN A 126 6.38 8.96 -32.85
CA ASN A 126 6.25 9.96 -31.78
C ASN A 126 7.44 9.89 -30.83
N GLN A 127 7.91 8.68 -30.49
CA GLN A 127 9.09 8.50 -29.66
C GLN A 127 10.33 9.14 -30.29
N LYS A 128 10.58 8.92 -31.59
CA LYS A 128 11.72 9.53 -32.30
C LYS A 128 11.68 11.05 -32.28
N VAL A 129 10.53 11.64 -32.66
CA VAL A 129 10.37 13.10 -32.72
C VAL A 129 10.56 13.73 -31.34
N ILE A 130 10.03 13.09 -30.30
CA ILE A 130 10.18 13.54 -28.93
C ILE A 130 11.63 13.45 -28.46
N THR A 131 12.31 12.33 -28.72
CA THR A 131 13.71 12.16 -28.34
C THR A 131 14.59 13.21 -29.01
N GLU A 132 14.41 13.47 -30.31
CA GLU A 132 15.17 14.50 -31.04
C GLU A 132 14.88 15.92 -30.51
N LEU A 133 13.64 16.21 -30.13
CA LEU A 133 13.27 17.50 -29.53
C LEU A 133 13.91 17.67 -28.14
N VAL A 134 13.92 16.61 -27.33
CA VAL A 134 14.55 16.60 -26.00
C VAL A 134 16.06 16.79 -26.11
N GLU A 135 16.72 16.09 -27.03
CA GLU A 135 18.16 16.23 -27.27
C GLU A 135 18.54 17.64 -27.75
N LYS A 136 17.68 18.30 -28.55
CA LYS A 136 17.91 19.69 -28.98
C LYS A 136 17.65 20.73 -27.90
N LEU A 137 16.75 20.45 -26.96
CA LEU A 137 16.32 21.36 -25.89
C LEU A 137 17.04 21.09 -24.57
N SER A 138 18.01 20.16 -24.53
CA SER A 138 18.56 19.69 -23.26
C SER A 138 19.47 20.72 -22.59
N ASP A 139 18.89 21.58 -21.75
CA ASP A 139 19.57 22.28 -20.65
C ASP A 139 19.88 21.32 -19.48
N GLY A 140 20.25 20.07 -19.77
CA GLY A 140 20.48 19.02 -18.77
C GLY A 140 19.21 18.32 -18.24
N ASN A 141 18.01 18.71 -18.70
CA ASN A 141 16.75 18.05 -18.34
C ASN A 141 16.48 16.82 -19.22
N TYR A 142 16.06 15.70 -18.63
CA TYR A 142 15.61 14.50 -19.34
C TYR A 142 14.10 14.28 -19.14
N LEU A 143 13.36 14.09 -20.23
CA LEU A 143 11.94 13.71 -20.15
C LEU A 143 11.82 12.19 -20.02
N LYS A 144 11.23 11.74 -18.92
CA LYS A 144 10.91 10.32 -18.72
C LYS A 144 9.49 10.03 -19.18
N PHE A 145 9.36 9.33 -20.31
CA PHE A 145 8.07 8.78 -20.74
C PHE A 145 7.76 7.51 -19.95
N SER A 146 6.58 7.44 -19.36
CA SER A 146 6.09 6.26 -18.66
C SER A 146 4.72 5.91 -19.23
N SER A 147 4.51 4.62 -19.53
CA SER A 147 3.21 4.16 -19.97
C SER A 147 2.19 4.25 -18.83
N ILE A 148 0.92 4.48 -19.16
CA ILE A 148 -0.18 4.50 -18.17
C ILE A 148 -0.17 3.21 -17.33
N GLN A 149 0.14 2.08 -17.96
CA GLN A 149 0.30 0.80 -17.28
C GLN A 149 1.42 0.86 -16.24
N ALA A 150 2.62 1.32 -16.59
CA ALA A 150 3.74 1.40 -15.65
C ALA A 150 3.46 2.30 -14.44
N ILE A 151 2.62 3.32 -14.63
CA ILE A 151 2.21 4.26 -13.58
C ILE A 151 1.17 3.63 -12.65
N GLN A 152 0.21 2.89 -13.21
CA GLN A 152 -0.82 2.23 -12.43
C GLN A 152 -0.45 0.83 -11.94
N GLN A 153 0.66 0.26 -12.40
CA GLN A 153 1.06 -1.12 -12.12
C GLN A 153 1.08 -1.38 -10.61
N GLU A 154 1.66 -0.47 -9.83
CA GLU A 154 1.72 -0.59 -8.38
C GLU A 154 0.33 -0.54 -7.72
N LYS A 155 -0.57 0.33 -8.19
CA LYS A 155 -1.96 0.36 -7.70
C LYS A 155 -2.69 -0.92 -8.08
N VAL A 156 -2.54 -1.38 -9.32
CA VAL A 156 -3.17 -2.60 -9.82
C VAL A 156 -2.66 -3.83 -9.07
N ASP A 157 -1.35 -3.91 -8.82
CA ASP A 157 -0.74 -4.99 -8.06
C ASP A 157 -1.17 -4.96 -6.60
N SER A 158 -1.25 -3.77 -5.99
CA SER A 158 -1.82 -3.58 -4.66
C SER A 158 -3.28 -4.04 -4.57
N TYR A 159 -4.12 -3.67 -5.56
CA TYR A 159 -5.50 -4.16 -5.63
C TYR A 159 -5.56 -5.68 -5.84
N ARG A 160 -4.70 -6.23 -6.70
CA ARG A 160 -4.64 -7.67 -6.96
C ARG A 160 -4.24 -8.44 -5.70
N ASP A 161 -3.26 -7.94 -4.96
CA ASP A 161 -2.82 -8.51 -3.69
C ASP A 161 -3.88 -8.36 -2.60
N ALA A 162 -4.57 -7.22 -2.54
CA ALA A 162 -5.70 -7.02 -1.63
C ALA A 162 -6.82 -8.04 -1.90
N VAL A 163 -7.19 -8.24 -3.17
CA VAL A 163 -8.20 -9.24 -3.57
C VAL A 163 -7.72 -10.66 -3.26
N ARG A 164 -6.44 -10.98 -3.52
CA ARG A 164 -5.85 -12.29 -3.18
C ARG A 164 -5.95 -12.55 -1.67
N ASN A 165 -5.51 -11.60 -0.86
CA ASN A 165 -5.49 -11.73 0.60
C ASN A 165 -6.90 -11.83 1.17
N LEU A 166 -7.84 -11.04 0.64
CA LEU A 166 -9.26 -11.11 1.00
C LEU A 166 -9.86 -12.48 0.67
N ASN A 167 -9.57 -13.04 -0.51
CA ASN A 167 -10.03 -14.38 -0.87
C ASN A 167 -9.45 -15.48 0.04
N ILE A 168 -8.17 -15.38 0.42
CA ILE A 168 -7.55 -16.32 1.37
C ILE A 168 -8.25 -16.25 2.74
N LEU A 169 -8.51 -15.04 3.24
CA LEU A 169 -9.21 -14.84 4.50
C LEU A 169 -10.63 -15.42 4.46
N PHE A 170 -11.34 -15.24 3.35
CA PHE A 170 -12.66 -15.83 3.15
C PHE A 170 -12.64 -17.36 3.13
N ALA A 171 -11.64 -17.97 2.49
CA ALA A 171 -11.48 -19.42 2.50
C ALA A 171 -11.27 -19.96 3.92
N LEU A 172 -10.44 -19.29 4.73
CA LEU A 172 -10.23 -19.64 6.14
C LEU A 172 -11.51 -19.50 6.96
N PHE A 173 -12.27 -18.43 6.76
CA PHE A 173 -13.55 -18.22 7.44
C PHE A 173 -14.60 -19.28 7.06
N GLY A 174 -14.65 -19.66 5.79
CA GLY A 174 -15.50 -20.76 5.30
C GLY A 174 -15.17 -22.09 5.96
N LEU A 175 -13.88 -22.45 6.03
CA LEU A 175 -13.43 -23.66 6.72
C LEU A 175 -13.78 -23.66 8.21
N LEU A 176 -13.61 -22.52 8.88
CA LEU A 176 -13.99 -22.37 10.29
C LEU A 176 -15.50 -22.56 10.48
N SER A 177 -16.31 -21.98 9.60
CA SER A 177 -17.76 -22.13 9.61
C SER A 177 -18.18 -23.60 9.43
N MET A 178 -17.53 -24.32 8.51
CA MET A 178 -17.75 -25.77 8.33
C MET A 178 -17.43 -26.56 9.59
N MET A 179 -16.33 -26.24 10.26
CA MET A 179 -15.96 -26.92 11.49
C MET A 179 -17.01 -26.68 12.59
N ILE A 180 -17.50 -25.45 12.73
CA ILE A 180 -18.55 -25.09 13.70
C ILE A 180 -19.87 -25.82 13.37
N SER A 181 -20.26 -25.84 12.10
CA SER A 181 -21.44 -26.58 11.60
C SER A 181 -21.34 -28.06 11.96
N TYR A 182 -20.21 -28.69 11.64
CA TYR A 182 -19.96 -30.10 11.94
C TYR A 182 -20.09 -30.40 13.44
N PHE A 183 -19.48 -29.58 14.31
CA PHE A 183 -19.62 -29.75 15.76
C PHE A 183 -21.07 -29.57 16.23
N LEU A 184 -21.78 -28.55 15.72
CA LEU A 184 -23.19 -28.34 16.04
C LEU A 184 -24.06 -29.53 15.63
N LEU A 185 -23.82 -30.09 14.45
CA LEU A 185 -24.49 -31.29 13.93
C LEU A 185 -24.25 -32.50 14.85
N VAL A 186 -22.98 -32.80 15.13
CA VAL A 186 -22.59 -33.94 15.98
C VAL A 186 -23.17 -33.80 17.39
N THR A 187 -22.99 -32.64 18.02
CA THR A 187 -23.50 -32.38 19.38
C THR A 187 -25.02 -32.46 19.43
N THR A 188 -25.72 -31.89 18.45
CA THR A 188 -27.19 -31.96 18.40
C THR A 188 -27.68 -33.39 18.18
N PHE A 189 -26.99 -34.16 17.32
CA PHE A 189 -27.33 -35.56 17.08
C PHE A 189 -27.12 -36.41 18.33
N LEU A 190 -26.03 -36.21 19.06
CA LEU A 190 -25.75 -36.90 20.32
C LEU A 190 -26.80 -36.55 21.39
N LEU A 191 -27.12 -35.27 21.55
CA LEU A 191 -28.09 -34.79 22.56
C LEU A 191 -29.53 -35.24 22.25
N LYS A 192 -29.94 -35.21 20.97
CA LYS A 192 -31.32 -35.54 20.56
C LYS A 192 -31.49 -36.96 20.02
N ARG A 193 -30.46 -37.82 20.13
CA ARG A 193 -30.47 -39.18 19.58
C ARG A 193 -31.72 -39.97 19.96
N ARG A 194 -32.11 -39.92 21.24
CA ARG A 194 -33.30 -40.63 21.76
C ARG A 194 -34.60 -40.11 21.13
N ASP A 195 -34.77 -38.79 21.06
CA ASP A 195 -35.95 -38.16 20.47
C ASP A 195 -36.08 -38.47 18.96
N ILE A 196 -34.97 -38.40 18.23
CA ILE A 196 -34.89 -38.73 16.81
C ILE A 196 -35.28 -40.21 16.57
N ILE A 197 -34.75 -41.12 17.37
CA ILE A 197 -35.07 -42.56 17.25
C ILE A 197 -36.55 -42.81 17.59
N THR A 198 -37.09 -42.20 18.64
CA THR A 198 -38.51 -42.32 19.01
C THR A 198 -39.42 -41.83 17.88
N LYS A 199 -39.13 -40.65 17.30
CA LYS A 199 -39.87 -40.12 16.14
C LYS A 199 -39.74 -41.02 14.91
N LYS A 200 -38.60 -41.69 14.72
CA LYS A 200 -38.42 -42.70 13.66
C LYS A 200 -39.36 -43.88 13.84
N PHE A 201 -39.47 -44.42 15.05
CA PHE A 201 -40.37 -45.53 15.35
C PHE A 201 -41.84 -45.14 15.23
N MET A 202 -42.20 -43.89 15.54
CA MET A 202 -43.55 -43.35 15.36
C MET A 202 -43.93 -43.06 13.88
N GLY A 203 -43.06 -43.38 12.92
CA GLY A 203 -43.35 -43.20 11.49
C GLY A 203 -43.23 -41.75 10.98
N TRP A 204 -42.60 -40.84 11.75
CA TRP A 204 -42.42 -39.46 11.30
C TRP A 204 -41.48 -39.39 10.11
N LYS A 205 -41.80 -38.52 9.14
CA LYS A 205 -40.99 -38.26 7.95
C LYS A 205 -39.62 -37.70 8.34
N LEU A 206 -38.62 -37.91 7.48
CA LEU A 206 -37.23 -37.54 7.73
C LEU A 206 -37.10 -36.01 7.97
N VAL A 207 -37.73 -35.19 7.13
CA VAL A 207 -37.68 -33.73 7.22
C VAL A 207 -38.26 -33.22 8.55
N ASP A 208 -39.41 -33.76 8.99
CA ASP A 208 -40.05 -33.33 10.23
C ASP A 208 -39.22 -33.68 11.48
N ARG A 209 -38.44 -34.76 11.39
CA ARG A 209 -37.57 -35.21 12.47
C ARG A 209 -36.34 -34.31 12.66
N TYR A 210 -35.75 -33.83 11.56
CA TYR A 210 -34.56 -32.96 11.57
C TYR A 210 -34.88 -31.47 11.41
N ARG A 211 -36.16 -31.10 11.30
CA ARG A 211 -36.63 -29.71 11.17
C ARG A 211 -35.93 -28.69 12.09
N PRO A 212 -35.79 -28.91 13.42
CA PRO A 212 -35.11 -27.94 14.28
C PRO A 212 -33.61 -27.80 13.95
N LEU A 213 -33.00 -28.85 13.41
CA LEU A 213 -31.59 -28.88 13.03
C LEU A 213 -31.36 -28.14 11.71
N LEU A 214 -32.25 -28.34 10.74
CA LEU A 214 -32.27 -27.58 9.49
C LEU A 214 -32.48 -26.08 9.73
N VAL A 215 -33.36 -25.71 10.66
CA VAL A 215 -33.58 -24.29 11.04
C VAL A 215 -32.33 -23.68 11.68
N LEU A 216 -31.63 -24.43 12.53
CA LEU A 216 -30.39 -23.97 13.17
C LEU A 216 -29.27 -23.73 12.15
N LEU A 217 -29.07 -24.65 11.20
CA LEU A 217 -28.12 -24.51 10.09
C LEU A 217 -28.46 -23.28 9.23
N LEU A 218 -29.74 -23.14 8.85
CA LEU A 218 -30.19 -22.04 8.00
C LEU A 218 -29.94 -20.67 8.67
N LEU A 219 -30.22 -20.55 9.97
CA LEU A 219 -29.89 -19.34 10.73
C LEU A 219 -28.38 -19.10 10.78
N GLY A 220 -27.58 -20.15 11.01
CA GLY A 220 -26.12 -20.08 11.04
C GLY A 220 -25.49 -19.53 9.77
N TYR A 221 -25.97 -19.93 8.59
CA TYR A 221 -25.45 -19.43 7.30
C TYR A 221 -26.12 -18.14 6.81
N SER A 222 -27.34 -17.83 7.26
CA SER A 222 -28.04 -16.62 6.83
C SER A 222 -27.35 -15.32 7.23
N LEU A 223 -26.71 -15.31 8.42
CA LEU A 223 -26.06 -14.12 8.96
C LEU A 223 -24.74 -13.79 8.21
N PRO A 224 -23.84 -14.76 7.97
CA PRO A 224 -22.69 -14.57 7.07
C PRO A 224 -23.10 -14.19 5.64
N LEU A 225 -24.18 -14.76 5.10
CA LEU A 225 -24.67 -14.44 3.76
C LEU A 225 -25.11 -12.97 3.65
N LEU A 226 -25.82 -12.45 4.65
CA LEU A 226 -26.24 -11.04 4.68
C LEU A 226 -25.04 -10.08 4.73
N VAL A 227 -24.04 -10.40 5.54
CA VAL A 227 -22.78 -9.64 5.60
C VAL A 227 -22.09 -9.67 4.23
N LEU A 228 -22.01 -10.84 3.59
CA LEU A 228 -21.41 -10.99 2.27
C LEU A 228 -22.13 -10.17 1.19
N ILE A 229 -23.46 -10.18 1.16
CA ILE A 229 -24.23 -9.39 0.18
C ILE A 229 -23.97 -7.89 0.33
N PHE A 230 -23.77 -7.40 1.57
CA PHE A 230 -23.57 -5.97 1.83
C PHE A 230 -22.13 -5.51 1.56
N PHE A 231 -21.14 -6.35 1.83
CA PHE A 231 -19.72 -6.00 1.70
C PHE A 231 -19.11 -6.41 0.35
N ALA A 232 -19.55 -7.52 -0.24
CA ALA A 232 -18.99 -8.02 -1.48
C ALA A 232 -19.64 -7.32 -2.68
N HIS A 233 -18.99 -6.28 -3.20
CA HIS A 233 -19.27 -5.75 -4.54
C HIS A 233 -18.73 -6.69 -5.64
N ALA A 234 -18.10 -7.81 -5.26
CA ALA A 234 -17.50 -8.79 -6.15
C ALA A 234 -18.26 -10.13 -6.07
N LEU A 235 -18.42 -10.77 -7.23
CA LEU A 235 -19.22 -11.98 -7.40
C LEU A 235 -18.52 -13.26 -6.88
N LEU A 236 -17.18 -13.24 -6.84
CA LEU A 236 -16.35 -14.40 -6.51
C LEU A 236 -16.43 -14.84 -5.03
N PRO A 237 -16.38 -13.94 -4.02
CA PRO A 237 -16.61 -14.32 -2.62
C PRO A 237 -17.99 -14.95 -2.37
N LEU A 238 -19.01 -14.49 -3.10
CA LEU A 238 -20.38 -14.98 -2.99
C LEU A 238 -20.50 -16.41 -3.57
N LEU A 239 -19.85 -16.68 -4.71
CA LEU A 239 -19.76 -18.02 -5.28
C LEU A 239 -18.98 -18.99 -4.39
N LEU A 240 -17.87 -18.55 -3.79
CA LEU A 240 -17.12 -19.38 -2.85
C LEU A 240 -17.97 -19.72 -1.62
N PHE A 241 -18.65 -18.74 -1.03
CA PHE A 241 -19.53 -18.97 0.10
C PHE A 241 -20.68 -19.92 -0.25
N ALA A 242 -21.35 -19.72 -1.38
CA ALA A 242 -22.41 -20.61 -1.86
C ALA A 242 -21.88 -22.04 -2.04
N GLY A 243 -20.71 -22.20 -2.66
CA GLY A 243 -20.03 -23.49 -2.81
C GLY A 243 -19.73 -24.16 -1.47
N PHE A 244 -19.25 -23.40 -0.47
CA PHE A 244 -19.05 -23.94 0.88
C PHE A 244 -20.37 -24.36 1.53
N THR A 245 -21.42 -23.54 1.47
CA THR A 245 -22.72 -23.88 2.07
C THR A 245 -23.42 -25.05 1.40
N CYS A 246 -23.14 -25.35 0.14
CA CYS A 246 -23.69 -26.52 -0.55
C CYS A 246 -22.90 -27.80 -0.27
N LEU A 247 -21.62 -27.69 0.11
CA LEU A 247 -20.75 -28.83 0.39
C LEU A 247 -20.87 -29.31 1.84
N ASP A 248 -21.20 -28.40 2.76
CA ASP A 248 -21.56 -28.66 4.17
C ASP A 248 -22.98 -29.25 4.29
#